data_AF-A0A0G0EDI9-F1
#
_entry.id   AF-A0A0G0EDI9-F1
#
_cell.length_a   1.000
_cell.length_b   1.000
_cell.length_c   1.000
_cell.angle_alpha   90.00
_cell.angle_beta   90.00
_cell.angle_gamma   90.00
#
_symmetry.space_group_name_H-M   'P 1'
#
loop_
_entity.id
_entity.type
_entity.pdbx_description
1 polymer ?
#
loop_
_entity_poly.entity_id
_entity_poly.type
_entity_poly.pdbx_seq_one_letter_code
_entity_poly.pdbx_strand_id
1 'polypeptide(L)'
;MPRKILTQESLLPEYVPSIYSSTKEKKEKISGSRINPSQLEYLSTMYMRYSQDGKEPSLGDLESTQQPSEEELRENAHWSIYGTQAHSLQYFTQLFHRTSYLGRLPSYEDFQSTFWQRDSTYYDALLKIQDLTGMDGNRDSLDTSQQYWITWVQNGQDFTPKKHKNYILPPSTIKSMWEGGVIPLEDINRFRKTFRDSEKLDPQKCALLNETFLLTNLYFLDGSIQIPTLVDEICIPRDSSKPIDIIDYKSGKQFKKPSLKERAQIFLIMTAVLTNVLDRVPEIEWNDMPTFKGKKGNKKLISGIFFDELTQLPDIYTQRLRFRYINPITQEEILITAKDLGIDTKEGIEEILMYIRSILSFYTEYKNILKHRIDSSRSPYTLPSFPIKNFTQGNGFSKAVQPPLL
;
A
#
# COMPACT_ATOMS: atom_id res chain seq x y z
N MET A 1 -30.33 -13.16 -43.55
CA MET A 1 -30.65 -13.48 -42.13
C MET A 1 -29.40 -13.24 -41.29
N PRO A 2 -29.34 -12.13 -40.52
CA PRO A 2 -28.22 -11.88 -39.61
C PRO A 2 -28.49 -12.54 -38.24
N ARG A 3 -27.47 -13.24 -37.73
CA ARG A 3 -27.46 -13.87 -36.40
C ARG A 3 -27.63 -12.81 -35.31
N LYS A 4 -28.63 -12.98 -34.46
CA LYS A 4 -28.80 -12.27 -33.19
C LYS A 4 -27.56 -12.52 -32.33
N ILE A 5 -26.78 -11.48 -32.08
CA ILE A 5 -25.87 -11.42 -30.94
C ILE A 5 -26.77 -11.30 -29.72
N LEU A 6 -26.75 -12.33 -28.87
CA LEU A 6 -27.36 -12.28 -27.54
C LEU A 6 -26.61 -11.21 -26.73
N THR A 7 -27.16 -10.00 -26.71
CA THR A 7 -26.85 -9.02 -25.67
C THR A 7 -27.27 -9.64 -24.36
N GLN A 8 -26.30 -10.14 -23.60
CA GLN A 8 -26.51 -10.49 -22.21
C GLN A 8 -26.87 -9.17 -21.50
N GLU A 9 -28.13 -9.07 -21.12
CA GLU A 9 -28.68 -7.93 -20.40
C GLU A 9 -27.80 -7.62 -19.19
N SER A 10 -27.50 -6.34 -19.02
CA SER A 10 -26.88 -5.77 -17.83
C SER A 10 -27.57 -6.32 -16.57
N LEU A 11 -26.87 -7.19 -15.86
CA LEU A 11 -27.31 -7.78 -14.60
C LEU A 11 -26.91 -6.92 -13.39
N LEU A 12 -26.79 -5.60 -13.51
CA LEU A 12 -26.48 -4.75 -12.36
C LEU A 12 -27.35 -3.47 -12.34
N PRO A 13 -28.10 -3.23 -11.25
CA PRO A 13 -28.91 -2.04 -11.09
C PRO A 13 -28.03 -0.79 -10.89
N GLU A 14 -28.63 0.37 -11.16
CA GLU A 14 -28.09 1.69 -10.80
C GLU A 14 -27.54 1.70 -9.37
N TYR A 15 -26.38 2.35 -9.19
CA TYR A 15 -25.68 2.59 -7.93
C TYR A 15 -26.59 2.58 -6.67
N VAL A 16 -26.52 1.49 -5.89
CA VAL A 16 -27.10 1.38 -4.55
C VAL A 16 -25.96 1.35 -3.53
N PRO A 17 -25.97 2.19 -2.48
CA PRO A 17 -25.05 2.03 -1.35
C PRO A 17 -25.27 0.64 -0.75
N SER A 18 -24.19 -0.13 -0.57
CA SER A 18 -24.14 -1.52 -0.06
C SER A 18 -24.87 -2.57 -0.92
N ILE A 19 -24.11 -3.27 -1.78
CA ILE A 19 -24.60 -4.45 -2.54
C ILE A 19 -24.33 -5.77 -1.77
N TYR A 20 -23.56 -5.76 -0.68
CA TYR A 20 -23.45 -6.89 0.24
C TYR A 20 -24.20 -6.59 1.54
N SER A 21 -25.52 -6.81 1.53
CA SER A 21 -26.40 -6.98 2.69
C SER A 21 -27.84 -7.18 2.19
N SER A 22 -28.21 -8.42 1.89
CA SER A 22 -29.61 -8.78 1.57
C SER A 22 -30.43 -9.17 2.80
N THR A 23 -29.92 -8.99 4.02
CA THR A 23 -30.69 -9.21 5.25
C THR A 23 -30.66 -7.98 6.15
N LYS A 24 -31.77 -7.22 6.14
CA LYS A 24 -32.16 -6.33 7.24
C LYS A 24 -32.51 -7.16 8.48
N GLU A 25 -31.56 -7.91 9.01
CA GLU A 25 -31.62 -8.26 10.43
C GLU A 25 -30.99 -7.10 11.19
N LYS A 26 -31.72 -6.55 12.17
CA LYS A 26 -31.11 -5.74 13.24
C LYS A 26 -30.13 -6.64 14.00
N LYS A 27 -28.95 -6.89 13.43
CA LYS A 27 -27.87 -7.57 14.13
C LYS A 27 -27.29 -6.56 15.11
N GLU A 28 -27.17 -6.99 16.36
CA GLU A 28 -26.56 -6.25 17.46
C GLU A 28 -25.21 -5.66 17.02
N LYS A 29 -24.75 -4.62 17.71
CA LYS A 29 -23.51 -3.91 17.42
C LYS A 29 -22.32 -4.89 17.55
N ILE A 30 -22.00 -5.62 16.48
CA ILE A 30 -20.91 -6.58 16.44
C ILE A 30 -19.63 -5.82 16.77
N SER A 31 -18.93 -6.22 17.83
CA SER A 31 -17.68 -5.58 18.21
C SER A 31 -16.66 -5.76 17.09
N GLY A 32 -16.06 -4.66 16.66
CA GLY A 32 -15.10 -4.64 15.55
C GLY A 32 -13.71 -4.22 16.02
N SER A 33 -12.67 -4.84 15.46
CA SER A 33 -11.29 -4.44 15.69
C SER A 33 -10.63 -3.97 14.40
N ARG A 34 -9.89 -2.87 14.47
CA ARG A 34 -9.04 -2.42 13.37
C ARG A 34 -7.65 -3.03 13.54
N ILE A 35 -7.26 -3.87 12.59
CA ILE A 35 -5.96 -4.57 12.59
C ILE A 35 -5.41 -4.45 11.16
N ASN A 36 -4.23 -3.84 11.01
CA ASN A 36 -3.55 -3.75 9.73
C ASN A 36 -2.71 -5.02 9.45
N PRO A 37 -2.25 -5.26 8.21
CA PRO A 37 -1.47 -6.47 7.87
C PRO A 37 -0.20 -6.70 8.71
N SER A 38 0.53 -5.65 9.10
CA SER A 38 1.74 -5.80 9.93
C SER A 38 1.41 -6.07 11.40
N GLN A 39 0.31 -5.53 11.92
CA GLN A 39 -0.21 -5.87 13.24
C GLN A 39 -0.70 -7.33 13.26
N LEU A 40 -1.32 -7.80 12.17
CA LEU A 40 -1.74 -9.20 12.05
C LEU A 40 -0.54 -10.15 12.15
N GLU A 41 0.62 -9.80 11.58
CA GLU A 41 1.85 -10.62 11.68
C GLU A 41 2.36 -10.76 13.12
N TYR A 42 2.35 -9.64 13.85
CA TYR A 42 2.71 -9.65 15.27
C TYR A 42 1.73 -10.50 16.08
N LEU A 43 0.43 -10.25 15.90
CA LEU A 43 -0.64 -10.98 16.60
C LEU A 43 -0.63 -12.47 16.24
N SER A 44 -0.37 -12.82 14.99
CA SER A 44 -0.17 -14.18 14.51
C SER A 44 0.93 -14.89 15.29
N THR A 45 2.06 -14.22 15.51
CA THR A 45 3.19 -14.80 16.26
C THR A 45 2.81 -15.07 17.72
N MET A 46 2.09 -14.14 18.36
CA MET A 46 1.62 -14.30 19.73
C MET A 46 0.54 -15.38 19.84
N TYR A 47 -0.39 -15.42 18.88
CA TYR A 47 -1.45 -16.41 18.81
C TYR A 47 -0.89 -17.83 18.66
N MET A 48 0.15 -18.04 17.84
CA MET A 48 0.76 -19.36 17.70
C MET A 48 1.38 -19.86 19.02
N ARG A 49 2.05 -18.97 19.78
CA ARG A 49 2.57 -19.31 21.11
C ARG A 49 1.45 -19.68 22.08
N TYR A 50 0.37 -18.89 22.10
CA TYR A 50 -0.81 -19.17 22.91
C TYR A 50 -1.43 -20.54 22.54
N SER A 51 -1.64 -20.79 21.25
CA SER A 51 -2.29 -22.00 20.76
C SER A 51 -1.45 -23.27 20.95
N GLN A 52 -0.11 -23.18 20.93
CA GLN A 52 0.78 -24.33 21.06
C GLN A 52 1.17 -24.60 22.52
N ASP A 53 1.48 -23.54 23.27
CA ASP A 53 2.04 -23.67 24.62
C ASP A 53 1.00 -23.42 25.73
N GLY A 54 -0.23 -23.04 25.38
CA GLY A 54 -1.29 -22.66 26.32
C GLY A 54 -0.99 -21.39 27.13
N LYS A 55 0.04 -20.63 26.73
CA LYS A 55 0.50 -19.44 27.45
C LYS A 55 -0.32 -18.22 27.06
N GLU A 56 -1.15 -17.76 27.98
CA GLU A 56 -1.87 -16.49 27.83
C GLU A 56 -0.90 -15.31 27.69
N PRO A 57 -1.24 -14.28 26.89
CA PRO A 57 -0.45 -13.06 26.82
C PRO A 57 -0.38 -12.38 28.19
N SER A 58 0.82 -12.12 28.67
CA SER A 58 1.04 -11.39 29.92
C SER A 58 1.72 -10.04 29.68
N LEU A 59 1.67 -9.15 30.68
CA LEU A 59 2.49 -7.93 30.67
C LEU A 59 4.00 -8.26 30.66
N GLY A 60 4.42 -9.40 31.22
CA GLY A 60 5.80 -9.86 31.17
C GLY A 60 6.26 -10.20 29.74
N ASP A 61 5.35 -10.69 28.89
CA ASP A 61 5.60 -10.83 27.45
C ASP A 61 5.76 -9.48 26.74
N LEU A 62 5.38 -8.38 27.39
CA LEU A 62 5.65 -7.01 26.93
C LEU A 62 7.08 -6.54 27.22
N GLU A 63 7.73 -7.16 28.19
CA GLU A 63 9.02 -6.76 28.73
C GLU A 63 10.13 -7.75 28.31
N SER A 64 9.76 -9.01 28.02
CA SER A 64 10.68 -10.13 27.73
C SER A 64 11.27 -10.15 26.31
N THR A 65 10.81 -9.30 25.39
CA THR A 65 11.52 -9.08 24.13
C THR A 65 12.68 -8.14 24.39
N GLN A 66 13.90 -8.66 24.34
CA GLN A 66 15.12 -7.85 24.29
C GLN A 66 14.88 -6.68 23.33
N GLN A 67 14.90 -5.45 23.85
CA GLN A 67 14.72 -4.28 22.98
C GLN A 67 15.81 -4.34 21.91
N PRO A 68 15.46 -4.19 20.62
CA PRO A 68 16.46 -4.18 19.58
C PRO A 68 17.52 -3.14 19.90
N SER A 69 18.78 -3.48 19.67
CA SER A 69 19.90 -2.58 19.95
C SER A 69 19.78 -1.30 19.11
N GLU A 70 20.42 -0.21 19.53
CA GLU A 70 20.43 1.01 18.71
C GLU A 70 21.02 0.75 17.31
N GLU A 71 22.00 -0.15 17.21
CA GLU A 71 22.59 -0.58 15.93
C GLU A 71 21.59 -1.32 15.05
N GLU A 72 20.85 -2.29 15.59
CA GLU A 72 19.77 -2.98 14.87
C GLU A 72 18.67 -2.01 14.43
N LEU A 73 18.33 -1.03 15.28
CA LEU A 73 17.37 0.01 14.94
C LEU A 73 17.86 0.90 13.81
N ARG A 74 19.16 1.25 13.79
CA ARG A 74 19.78 2.04 12.71
C ARG A 74 19.80 1.26 11.40
N GLU A 75 20.12 -0.02 11.43
CA GLU A 75 20.05 -0.88 10.25
C GLU A 75 18.61 -0.95 9.70
N ASN A 76 17.63 -1.17 10.58
CA ASN A 76 16.21 -1.20 10.19
C ASN A 76 15.75 0.14 9.60
N ALA A 77 16.14 1.26 10.21
CA ALA A 77 15.83 2.59 9.71
C ALA A 77 16.48 2.84 8.34
N HIS A 78 17.74 2.42 8.14
CA HIS A 78 18.44 2.50 6.87
C HIS A 78 17.67 1.77 5.76
N TRP A 79 17.31 0.50 5.97
CA TRP A 79 16.55 -0.28 4.99
C TRP A 79 15.16 0.28 4.71
N SER A 80 14.50 0.86 5.72
CA SER A 80 13.20 1.50 5.56
C SER A 80 13.28 2.79 4.73
N ILE A 81 14.33 3.60 4.94
CA ILE A 81 14.60 4.78 4.12
C ILE A 81 14.94 4.36 2.69
N TYR A 82 15.82 3.37 2.53
CA TYR A 82 16.21 2.81 1.24
C TYR A 82 14.98 2.39 0.44
N GLY A 83 14.09 1.58 1.04
CA GLY A 83 12.85 1.13 0.40
C GLY A 83 11.97 2.31 -0.01
N THR A 84 11.73 3.26 0.89
CA THR A 84 10.91 4.44 0.60
C THR A 84 11.44 5.25 -0.58
N GLN A 85 12.75 5.49 -0.61
CA GLN A 85 13.39 6.21 -1.69
C GLN A 85 13.34 5.40 -3.01
N ALA A 86 13.52 4.08 -2.97
CA ALA A 86 13.54 3.23 -4.15
C ALA A 86 12.14 3.09 -4.77
N HIS A 87 11.11 2.95 -3.94
CA HIS A 87 9.70 2.94 -4.38
C HIS A 87 9.37 4.29 -5.04
N SER A 88 9.80 5.41 -4.44
CA SER A 88 9.57 6.74 -5.01
C SER A 88 10.29 6.95 -6.35
N LEU A 89 11.52 6.43 -6.50
CA LEU A 89 12.24 6.45 -7.79
C LEU A 89 11.44 5.71 -8.88
N GLN A 90 10.92 4.53 -8.55
CA GLN A 90 10.05 3.76 -9.42
C GLN A 90 8.77 4.54 -9.76
N TYR A 91 8.04 5.05 -8.77
CA TYR A 91 6.78 5.78 -8.97
C TYR A 91 6.93 7.01 -9.86
N PHE A 92 7.95 7.83 -9.61
CA PHE A 92 8.19 9.02 -10.42
C PHE A 92 8.63 8.64 -11.83
N THR A 93 9.50 7.64 -11.99
CA THR A 93 9.89 7.18 -13.33
C THR A 93 8.69 6.69 -14.14
N GLN A 94 7.77 5.95 -13.52
CA GLN A 94 6.52 5.54 -14.18
C GLN A 94 5.67 6.75 -14.61
N LEU A 95 5.48 7.74 -13.74
CA LEU A 95 4.68 8.92 -14.06
C LEU A 95 5.28 9.75 -15.21
N PHE A 96 6.59 9.97 -15.17
CA PHE A 96 7.30 10.72 -16.21
C PHE A 96 7.31 9.98 -17.55
N HIS A 97 7.46 8.65 -17.56
CA HIS A 97 7.28 7.85 -18.78
C HIS A 97 5.83 7.91 -19.28
N ARG A 98 4.83 7.79 -18.40
CA ARG A 98 3.42 7.86 -18.79
C ARG A 98 3.05 9.19 -19.42
N THR A 99 3.58 10.29 -18.90
CA THR A 99 3.32 11.64 -19.42
C THR A 99 4.13 11.95 -20.68
N SER A 100 5.29 11.30 -20.88
CA SER A 100 6.03 11.39 -22.14
C SER A 100 5.30 10.75 -23.32
N TYR A 101 4.48 9.70 -23.10
CA TYR A 101 3.52 9.21 -24.12
C TYR A 101 2.54 10.28 -24.58
N LEU A 102 2.25 11.27 -23.73
CA LEU A 102 1.39 12.41 -24.01
C LEU A 102 2.17 13.63 -24.51
N GLY A 103 3.49 13.51 -24.69
CA GLY A 103 4.36 14.58 -25.18
C GLY A 103 4.54 15.76 -24.23
N ARG A 104 4.40 15.55 -22.91
CA ARG A 104 4.45 16.64 -21.91
C ARG A 104 5.01 16.18 -20.56
N LEU A 105 5.34 17.15 -19.70
CA LEU A 105 5.68 16.91 -18.30
C LEU A 105 4.41 16.60 -17.46
N PRO A 106 4.57 16.01 -16.27
CA PRO A 106 3.47 15.84 -15.33
C PRO A 106 2.80 17.16 -14.95
N SER A 107 1.47 17.11 -14.96
CA SER A 107 0.55 18.15 -14.49
C SER A 107 -0.03 17.77 -13.14
N TYR A 108 -0.75 18.70 -12.52
CA TYR A 108 -1.49 18.46 -11.28
C TYR A 108 -2.41 17.25 -11.39
N GLU A 109 -3.16 17.15 -12.49
CA GLU A 109 -4.13 16.09 -12.75
C GLU A 109 -3.47 14.72 -12.91
N ASP A 110 -2.23 14.64 -13.44
CA ASP A 110 -1.52 13.37 -13.58
C ASP A 110 -1.02 12.87 -12.22
N PHE A 111 -0.50 13.78 -11.39
CA PHE A 111 -0.15 13.47 -10.00
C PHE A 111 -1.39 13.00 -9.23
N GLN A 112 -2.51 13.70 -9.39
CA GLN A 112 -3.77 13.31 -8.76
C GLN A 112 -4.31 11.97 -9.27
N SER A 113 -4.16 11.67 -10.57
CA SER A 113 -4.64 10.40 -11.13
C SER A 113 -3.76 9.22 -10.76
N THR A 114 -2.47 9.46 -10.48
CA THR A 114 -1.51 8.43 -10.10
C THR A 114 -1.50 8.20 -8.59
N PHE A 115 -1.50 9.25 -7.78
CA PHE A 115 -1.49 9.19 -6.30
C PHE A 115 -2.85 9.56 -5.71
N TRP A 116 -3.87 8.80 -6.09
CA TRP A 116 -5.30 9.17 -6.02
C TRP A 116 -5.85 9.71 -4.67
N GLN A 117 -5.28 9.29 -3.54
CA GLN A 117 -5.85 9.57 -2.21
C GLN A 117 -5.02 10.55 -1.38
N ARG A 118 -4.25 11.41 -2.04
CA ARG A 118 -3.54 12.52 -1.39
C ARG A 118 -4.37 13.81 -1.45
N ASP A 119 -4.05 14.73 -0.55
CA ASP A 119 -4.67 16.06 -0.53
C ASP A 119 -3.98 17.02 -1.51
N SER A 120 -4.57 18.21 -1.70
CA SER A 120 -4.03 19.20 -2.64
C SER A 120 -2.61 19.64 -2.29
N THR A 121 -2.28 19.72 -0.99
CA THR A 121 -0.95 20.18 -0.56
C THR A 121 0.15 19.23 -0.99
N TYR A 122 -0.14 17.93 -1.05
CA TYR A 122 0.78 16.92 -1.58
C TYR A 122 1.06 17.14 -3.07
N TYR A 123 0.04 17.39 -3.89
CA TYR A 123 0.23 17.59 -5.33
C TYR A 123 0.90 18.94 -5.65
N ASP A 124 0.53 20.00 -4.93
CA ASP A 124 1.17 21.31 -5.04
C ASP A 124 2.67 21.21 -4.70
N ALA A 125 3.01 20.39 -3.70
CA ALA A 125 4.38 20.11 -3.33
C ALA A 125 5.14 19.36 -4.44
N LEU A 126 4.53 18.38 -5.10
CA LEU A 126 5.15 17.66 -6.21
C LEU A 126 5.41 18.60 -7.41
N LEU A 127 4.46 19.47 -7.75
CA LEU A 127 4.70 20.50 -8.77
C LEU A 127 5.83 21.45 -8.38
N LYS A 128 5.92 21.82 -7.11
CA LYS A 128 7.04 22.63 -6.62
C LYS A 128 8.39 21.91 -6.74
N ILE A 129 8.45 20.59 -6.53
CA ILE A 129 9.66 19.82 -6.81
C ILE A 129 10.01 19.91 -8.30
N GLN A 130 9.02 19.80 -9.19
CA GLN A 130 9.23 19.90 -10.64
C GLN A 130 9.83 21.25 -11.02
N ASP A 131 9.32 22.35 -10.45
CA ASP A 131 9.85 23.70 -10.65
C ASP A 131 11.29 23.83 -10.14
N LEU A 132 11.59 23.26 -8.97
CA LEU A 132 12.94 23.27 -8.39
C LEU A 132 13.95 22.44 -9.20
N THR A 133 13.50 21.37 -9.87
CA THR A 133 14.37 20.56 -10.73
C THR A 133 14.82 21.32 -11.98
N GLY A 134 14.07 22.33 -12.43
CA GLY A 134 14.42 23.11 -13.63
C GLY A 134 14.36 22.29 -14.91
N MET A 135 13.31 21.48 -15.06
CA MET A 135 13.17 20.54 -16.18
C MET A 135 13.00 21.22 -17.53
N ASP A 136 13.60 20.63 -18.56
CA ASP A 136 13.34 20.92 -19.96
C ASP A 136 12.54 19.76 -20.56
N GLY A 137 11.41 20.05 -21.20
CA GLY A 137 10.49 19.06 -21.77
C GLY A 137 11.07 18.23 -22.93
N ASN A 138 12.27 18.57 -23.42
CA ASN A 138 12.96 17.85 -24.49
C ASN A 138 13.93 16.75 -24.01
N ARG A 139 14.05 16.52 -22.70
CA ARG A 139 14.94 15.50 -22.15
C ARG A 139 14.29 14.12 -22.11
N ASP A 140 15.13 13.08 -22.15
CA ASP A 140 14.73 11.70 -21.92
C ASP A 140 13.97 11.56 -20.59
N SER A 141 12.88 10.78 -20.58
CA SER A 141 11.97 10.69 -19.43
C SER A 141 12.63 10.02 -18.22
N LEU A 142 13.57 9.10 -18.43
CA LEU A 142 14.31 8.41 -17.36
C LEU A 142 15.34 9.35 -16.72
N ASP A 143 16.03 10.17 -17.51
CA ASP A 143 16.92 11.22 -16.99
C ASP A 143 16.14 12.28 -16.19
N THR A 144 15.01 12.70 -16.73
CA THR A 144 14.16 13.72 -16.12
C THR A 144 13.57 13.22 -14.80
N SER A 145 13.05 11.98 -14.77
CA SER A 145 12.49 11.39 -13.56
C SER A 145 13.54 11.18 -12.46
N GLN A 146 14.77 10.81 -12.83
CA GLN A 146 15.86 10.67 -11.87
C GLN A 146 16.23 12.02 -11.24
N GLN A 147 16.34 13.08 -12.05
CA GLN A 147 16.63 14.43 -11.53
C GLN A 147 15.50 14.94 -10.63
N TYR A 148 14.25 14.67 -11.01
CA TYR A 148 13.09 14.94 -10.15
C TYR A 148 13.21 14.24 -8.81
N TRP A 149 13.49 12.93 -8.82
CA TRP A 149 13.61 12.12 -7.63
C TRP A 149 14.75 12.61 -6.72
N ILE A 150 15.92 12.94 -7.27
CA ILE A 150 17.03 13.54 -6.50
C ILE A 150 16.57 14.84 -5.83
N THR A 151 15.85 15.69 -6.57
CA THR A 151 15.31 16.95 -6.03
C THR A 151 14.30 16.68 -4.91
N TRP A 152 13.41 15.69 -5.09
CA TRP A 152 12.42 15.29 -4.08
C TRP A 152 13.06 14.74 -2.80
N VAL A 153 14.13 13.95 -2.90
CA VAL A 153 14.86 13.45 -1.73
C VAL A 153 15.41 14.61 -0.89
N GLN A 154 15.84 15.69 -1.54
CA GLN A 154 16.49 16.84 -0.90
C GLN A 154 15.51 17.92 -0.41
N ASN A 155 14.23 17.85 -0.78
CA ASN A 155 13.29 18.95 -0.56
C ASN A 155 11.94 18.48 -0.05
N GLY A 156 11.36 19.25 0.88
CA GLY A 156 9.96 19.12 1.26
C GLY A 156 9.67 17.95 2.22
N GLN A 157 10.66 17.22 2.70
CA GLN A 157 10.46 16.16 3.70
C GLN A 157 10.32 16.75 5.12
N ASP A 158 9.30 16.30 5.85
CA ASP A 158 9.01 16.69 7.24
C ASP A 158 9.49 15.62 8.23
N PHE A 159 10.46 15.99 9.07
CA PHE A 159 11.01 15.16 10.14
C PHE A 159 10.43 15.48 11.53
N THR A 160 9.35 16.25 11.61
CA THR A 160 8.76 16.69 12.89
C THR A 160 8.42 15.51 13.82
N PRO A 161 8.93 15.50 15.08
CA PRO A 161 8.57 14.48 16.05
C PRO A 161 7.07 14.49 16.33
N LYS A 162 6.47 13.30 16.44
CA LYS A 162 5.07 13.14 16.83
C LYS A 162 4.96 13.22 18.36
N LYS A 163 4.09 14.10 18.87
CA LYS A 163 3.95 14.47 20.30
C LYS A 163 3.77 13.30 21.30
N HIS A 164 3.29 12.15 20.85
CA HIS A 164 2.99 11.00 21.71
C HIS A 164 3.90 9.79 21.43
N LYS A 165 5.06 10.03 20.81
CA LYS A 165 6.02 8.97 20.50
C LYS A 165 7.30 9.12 21.30
N ASN A 166 7.75 7.99 21.86
CA ASN A 166 9.05 7.87 22.48
C ASN A 166 10.03 7.33 21.44
N TYR A 167 10.93 8.20 21.01
CA TYR A 167 11.92 7.88 19.99
C TYR A 167 13.16 7.28 20.63
N ILE A 168 13.58 6.10 20.17
CA ILE A 168 14.91 5.56 20.47
C ILE A 168 15.92 6.18 19.50
N LEU A 169 15.61 6.18 18.19
CA LEU A 169 16.37 6.99 17.23
C LEU A 169 15.69 8.35 17.06
N PRO A 170 16.37 9.46 17.40
CA PRO A 170 15.77 10.78 17.30
C PRO A 170 15.54 11.17 15.83
N PRO A 171 14.52 11.99 15.52
CA PRO A 171 14.24 12.42 14.15
C PRO A 171 15.39 13.12 13.43
N SER A 172 16.30 13.78 14.16
CA SER A 172 17.53 14.36 13.61
C SER A 172 18.46 13.30 13.02
N THR A 173 18.61 12.15 13.68
CA THR A 173 19.34 10.99 13.16
C THR A 173 18.70 10.48 11.87
N ILE A 174 17.37 10.35 11.84
CA ILE A 174 16.65 9.92 10.64
C ILE A 174 16.82 10.92 9.48
N LYS A 175 16.82 12.23 9.76
CA LYS A 175 17.13 13.27 8.77
C LYS A 175 18.52 13.13 8.20
N SER A 176 19.55 12.99 9.04
CA SER A 176 20.93 12.80 8.59
C SER A 176 21.10 11.54 7.75
N MET A 177 20.43 10.44 8.13
CA MET A 177 20.43 9.21 7.34
C MET A 177 19.77 9.43 5.98
N TRP A 178 18.59 10.06 5.95
CA TRP A 178 17.86 10.35 4.72
C TRP A 178 18.66 11.21 3.73
N GLU A 179 19.26 12.29 4.22
CA GLU A 179 20.04 13.24 3.42
C GLU A 179 21.41 12.69 3.01
N GLY A 180 21.93 11.69 3.72
CA GLY A 180 23.21 11.05 3.44
C GLY A 180 23.27 10.21 2.16
N GLY A 181 22.18 10.10 1.40
CA GLY A 181 22.15 9.38 0.13
C GLY A 181 22.05 7.87 0.31
N VAL A 182 20.90 7.39 0.79
CA VAL A 182 20.71 5.98 1.20
C VAL A 182 20.70 5.01 0.01
N ILE A 183 20.30 5.44 -1.19
CA ILE A 183 20.43 4.59 -2.39
C ILE A 183 21.81 4.80 -3.03
N PRO A 184 22.63 3.74 -3.15
CA PRO A 184 23.91 3.82 -3.83
C PRO A 184 23.77 4.17 -5.31
N LEU A 185 24.76 4.89 -5.86
CA LEU A 185 24.81 5.20 -7.29
C LEU A 185 24.79 3.94 -8.17
N GLU A 186 25.36 2.82 -7.69
CA GLU A 186 25.30 1.54 -8.38
C GLU A 186 23.86 1.05 -8.58
N ASP A 187 23.01 1.17 -7.55
CA ASP A 187 21.60 0.77 -7.63
C ASP A 187 20.82 1.69 -8.57
N ILE A 188 21.08 3.00 -8.55
CA ILE A 188 20.49 3.93 -9.51
C ILE A 188 20.89 3.54 -10.95
N ASN A 189 22.16 3.23 -11.18
CA ASN A 189 22.63 2.78 -12.48
C ASN A 189 22.04 1.43 -12.89
N ARG A 190 21.84 0.51 -11.94
CA ARG A 190 21.18 -0.77 -12.18
C ARG A 190 19.73 -0.55 -12.58
N PHE A 191 19.00 0.26 -11.81
CA PHE A 191 17.62 0.68 -12.12
C PHE A 191 17.49 1.20 -13.54
N ARG A 192 18.36 2.12 -13.96
CA ARG A 192 18.33 2.67 -15.32
C ARG A 192 18.50 1.63 -16.42
N LYS A 193 19.32 0.60 -16.17
CA LYS A 193 19.59 -0.48 -17.13
C LYS A 193 18.45 -1.49 -17.21
N THR A 194 17.74 -1.69 -16.12
CA THR A 194 16.71 -2.72 -15.96
C THR A 194 15.30 -2.19 -16.17
N PHE A 195 15.04 -0.91 -15.89
CA PHE A 195 13.76 -0.27 -16.16
C PHE A 195 13.48 -0.32 -17.66
N ARG A 196 12.33 -0.87 -18.03
CA ARG A 196 11.92 -0.99 -19.42
C ARG A 196 10.49 -0.52 -19.59
N ASP A 197 10.23 0.01 -20.78
CA ASP A 197 8.88 0.27 -21.22
C ASP A 197 8.07 -1.02 -21.17
N SER A 198 6.86 -0.89 -20.66
CA SER A 198 5.90 -1.98 -20.53
C SER A 198 4.52 -1.45 -20.82
N GLU A 199 3.59 -2.34 -21.21
CA GLU A 199 2.21 -1.97 -21.54
C GLU A 199 1.52 -1.22 -20.39
N LYS A 200 1.93 -1.45 -19.14
CA LYS A 200 1.41 -0.73 -17.97
C LYS A 200 1.74 0.77 -17.93
N LEU A 201 2.75 1.21 -18.68
CA LEU A 201 3.16 2.61 -18.77
C LEU A 201 2.46 3.37 -19.90
N ASP A 202 1.64 2.70 -20.71
CA ASP A 202 0.83 3.35 -21.74
C ASP A 202 -0.53 3.75 -21.13
N PRO A 203 -0.83 5.06 -20.94
CA PRO A 203 -2.09 5.51 -20.36
C PRO A 203 -3.32 5.07 -21.17
N GLN A 204 -3.17 4.79 -22.47
CA GLN A 204 -4.28 4.32 -23.30
C GLN A 204 -4.63 2.86 -23.07
N LYS A 205 -3.75 2.10 -22.40
CA LYS A 205 -3.89 0.66 -22.16
C LYS A 205 -4.02 0.30 -20.68
N CYS A 206 -3.57 1.15 -19.77
CA CYS A 206 -3.51 0.84 -18.35
C CYS A 206 -3.78 2.07 -17.46
N ALA A 207 -4.67 1.89 -16.48
CA ALA A 207 -4.77 2.78 -15.35
C ALA A 207 -3.83 2.28 -14.24
N LEU A 208 -2.75 3.03 -13.98
CA LEU A 208 -1.79 2.75 -12.91
C LEU A 208 -2.01 3.71 -11.74
N LEU A 209 -2.17 3.12 -10.55
CA LEU A 209 -2.37 3.81 -9.27
C LEU A 209 -1.23 3.43 -8.32
N ASN A 210 -0.59 4.42 -7.71
CA ASN A 210 0.52 4.24 -6.78
C ASN A 210 0.13 4.66 -5.37
N GLU A 211 0.68 3.98 -4.36
CA GLU A 211 0.46 4.23 -2.93
C GLU A 211 -1.03 4.33 -2.54
N THR A 212 -1.82 3.34 -2.97
CA THR A 212 -3.28 3.37 -2.79
C THR A 212 -3.68 2.82 -1.42
N PHE A 213 -4.33 3.64 -0.61
CA PHE A 213 -4.86 3.27 0.70
C PHE A 213 -6.30 2.73 0.62
N LEU A 214 -6.46 1.46 0.93
CA LEU A 214 -7.74 0.75 0.91
C LEU A 214 -8.16 0.39 2.33
N LEU A 215 -9.44 0.56 2.63
CA LEU A 215 -10.01 0.17 3.93
C LEU A 215 -11.09 -0.89 3.71
N THR A 216 -10.84 -2.10 4.16
CA THR A 216 -11.75 -3.24 3.95
C THR A 216 -12.32 -3.70 5.27
N ASN A 217 -13.65 -3.86 5.35
CA ASN A 217 -14.31 -4.50 6.48
C ASN A 217 -14.63 -5.94 6.11
N LEU A 218 -14.06 -6.90 6.84
CA LEU A 218 -14.44 -8.31 6.73
C LEU A 218 -15.41 -8.64 7.86
N TYR A 219 -16.56 -9.19 7.51
CA TYR A 219 -17.62 -9.52 8.45
C TYR A 219 -17.68 -11.03 8.68
N PHE A 220 -17.53 -11.43 9.94
CA PHE A 220 -17.76 -12.79 10.44
C PHE A 220 -19.09 -12.84 11.20
N LEU A 221 -19.58 -14.04 11.52
CA LEU A 221 -20.83 -14.22 12.29
C LEU A 221 -20.74 -13.61 13.69
N ASP A 222 -19.56 -13.64 14.31
CA ASP A 222 -19.29 -13.27 15.70
C ASP A 222 -18.44 -12.00 15.85
N GLY A 223 -18.05 -11.36 14.75
CA GLY A 223 -17.06 -10.29 14.79
C GLY A 223 -16.87 -9.58 13.46
N SER A 224 -16.14 -8.47 13.50
CA SER A 224 -15.67 -7.82 12.28
C SER A 224 -14.23 -7.34 12.43
N ILE A 225 -13.48 -7.39 11.34
CA ILE A 225 -12.13 -6.85 11.26
C ILE A 225 -12.08 -5.78 10.18
N GLN A 226 -11.56 -4.61 10.54
CA GLN A 226 -11.29 -3.55 9.60
C GLN A 226 -9.80 -3.53 9.27
N ILE A 227 -9.47 -3.65 8.00
CA ILE A 227 -8.12 -3.87 7.50
C ILE A 227 -7.73 -2.66 6.64
N PRO A 228 -6.94 -1.74 7.19
CA PRO A 228 -6.31 -0.68 6.41
C PRO A 228 -5.07 -1.25 5.70
N THR A 229 -5.04 -1.11 4.39
CA THR A 229 -3.98 -1.62 3.51
C THR A 229 -3.44 -0.47 2.66
N LEU A 230 -2.12 -0.35 2.59
CA LEU A 230 -1.45 0.50 1.60
C LEU A 230 -0.89 -0.42 0.51
N VAL A 231 -1.38 -0.28 -0.71
CA VAL A 231 -0.92 -1.05 -1.87
C VAL A 231 0.06 -0.18 -2.64
N ASP A 232 1.26 -0.70 -2.90
CA ASP A 232 2.31 0.05 -3.59
C ASP A 232 1.90 0.41 -5.01
N GLU A 233 1.45 -0.57 -5.80
CA GLU A 233 1.03 -0.36 -7.17
C GLU A 233 -0.17 -1.25 -7.55
N ILE A 234 -1.14 -0.64 -8.25
CA ILE A 234 -2.29 -1.31 -8.85
C ILE A 234 -2.34 -0.92 -10.33
N CYS A 235 -2.22 -1.92 -11.22
CA CYS A 235 -2.37 -1.71 -12.66
C CYS A 235 -3.67 -2.36 -13.15
N ILE A 236 -4.57 -1.53 -13.67
CA ILE A 236 -5.86 -1.96 -14.19
C ILE A 236 -5.77 -1.89 -15.72
N PRO A 237 -5.75 -3.04 -16.42
CA PRO A 237 -5.74 -3.05 -17.87
C PRO A 237 -7.07 -2.52 -18.42
N ARG A 238 -7.02 -1.81 -19.54
CA ARG A 238 -8.21 -1.40 -20.30
C ARG A 238 -8.94 -2.59 -20.89
N ASP A 239 -8.18 -3.60 -21.30
CA ASP A 239 -8.70 -4.90 -21.72
C ASP A 239 -9.22 -5.65 -20.49
N SER A 240 -10.54 -5.71 -20.36
CA SER A 240 -11.22 -6.37 -19.24
C SER A 240 -11.00 -7.87 -19.19
N SER A 241 -10.40 -8.50 -20.21
CA SER A 241 -10.03 -9.92 -20.18
C SER A 241 -8.71 -10.18 -19.44
N LYS A 242 -7.87 -9.16 -19.27
CA LYS A 242 -6.63 -9.23 -18.51
C LYS A 242 -6.90 -9.02 -17.00
N PRO A 243 -6.16 -9.69 -16.11
CA PRO A 243 -6.30 -9.49 -14.68
C PRO A 243 -5.77 -8.12 -14.23
N ILE A 244 -6.30 -7.59 -13.13
CA ILE A 244 -5.70 -6.46 -12.42
C ILE A 244 -4.42 -6.94 -11.75
N ASP A 245 -3.33 -6.23 -11.99
CA ASP A 245 -2.06 -6.48 -11.33
C ASP A 245 -1.95 -5.70 -10.04
N ILE A 246 -1.53 -6.42 -9.00
CA ILE A 246 -1.22 -5.88 -7.67
C ILE A 246 0.25 -6.14 -7.44
N ILE A 247 1.01 -5.06 -7.29
CA ILE A 247 2.46 -5.10 -7.14
C ILE A 247 2.80 -4.58 -5.75
N ASP A 248 3.62 -5.35 -5.05
CA ASP A 248 4.19 -5.00 -3.75
C ASP A 248 5.72 -5.01 -3.90
N TYR A 249 6.36 -3.87 -3.65
CA TYR A 249 7.78 -3.72 -3.88
C TYR A 249 8.56 -4.30 -2.70
N LYS A 250 9.51 -5.19 -3.00
CA LYS A 250 10.37 -5.85 -2.01
C LYS A 250 11.83 -5.77 -2.42
N SER A 251 12.70 -5.50 -1.46
CA SER A 251 14.15 -5.47 -1.67
C SER A 251 14.90 -6.38 -0.69
N GLY A 252 16.15 -6.69 -1.01
CA GLY A 252 17.04 -7.48 -0.15
C GLY A 252 16.43 -8.81 0.31
N LYS A 253 16.52 -9.09 1.61
CA LYS A 253 16.04 -10.35 2.24
C LYS A 253 14.52 -10.54 2.16
N GLN A 254 13.76 -9.49 1.86
CA GLN A 254 12.30 -9.57 1.73
C GLN A 254 11.85 -10.01 0.33
N PHE A 255 12.72 -9.94 -0.68
CA PHE A 255 12.41 -10.39 -2.03
C PHE A 255 12.53 -11.92 -2.15
N LYS A 256 11.51 -12.62 -1.63
CA LYS A 256 11.44 -14.09 -1.59
C LYS A 256 9.98 -14.56 -1.70
N LYS A 257 9.78 -15.86 -1.95
CA LYS A 257 8.44 -16.46 -1.92
C LYS A 257 7.80 -16.36 -0.52
N PRO A 258 6.47 -16.15 -0.44
CA PRO A 258 5.80 -15.89 0.83
C PRO A 258 5.68 -17.14 1.71
N SER A 259 6.03 -16.98 2.98
CA SER A 259 5.68 -17.86 4.10
C SER A 259 4.20 -17.72 4.49
N LEU A 260 3.71 -18.59 5.39
CA LEU A 260 2.29 -18.61 5.80
C LEU A 260 1.75 -17.22 6.23
N LYS A 261 2.56 -16.45 6.98
CA LYS A 261 2.16 -15.11 7.45
C LYS A 261 2.03 -14.12 6.30
N GLU A 262 2.99 -14.12 5.39
CA GLU A 262 2.98 -13.27 4.18
C GLU A 262 1.82 -13.67 3.26
N ARG A 263 1.43 -14.95 3.18
CA ARG A 263 0.25 -15.39 2.42
C ARG A 263 -1.04 -14.75 2.92
N ALA A 264 -1.24 -14.70 4.24
CA ALA A 264 -2.40 -14.01 4.84
C ALA A 264 -2.41 -12.52 4.52
N GLN A 265 -1.25 -11.84 4.58
CA GLN A 265 -1.15 -10.44 4.20
C GLN A 265 -1.48 -10.22 2.72
N ILE A 266 -0.94 -11.05 1.82
CA ILE A 266 -1.23 -10.97 0.39
C ILE A 266 -2.72 -11.20 0.12
N PHE A 267 -3.33 -12.21 0.74
CA PHE A 267 -4.77 -12.46 0.62
C PHE A 267 -5.59 -11.24 1.05
N LEU A 268 -5.22 -10.57 2.15
CA LEU A 268 -5.89 -9.37 2.60
C LEU A 268 -5.70 -8.17 1.65
N ILE A 269 -4.52 -8.03 1.04
CA ILE A 269 -4.26 -7.02 0.01
C ILE A 269 -5.12 -7.30 -1.23
N MET A 270 -5.12 -8.53 -1.74
CA MET A 270 -5.94 -8.94 -2.88
C MET A 270 -7.43 -8.72 -2.62
N THR A 271 -7.89 -9.05 -1.41
CA THR A 271 -9.28 -8.82 -0.99
C THR A 271 -9.62 -7.33 -0.89
N ALA A 272 -8.66 -6.49 -0.49
CA ALA A 272 -8.85 -5.06 -0.50
C ALA A 272 -8.99 -4.51 -1.92
N VAL A 273 -8.18 -4.97 -2.87
CA VAL A 273 -8.28 -4.57 -4.29
C VAL A 273 -9.57 -5.11 -4.91
N LEU A 274 -9.96 -6.35 -4.63
CA LEU A 274 -11.24 -6.93 -5.04
C LEU A 274 -12.41 -6.00 -4.66
N THR A 275 -12.56 -5.75 -3.37
CA THR A 275 -13.73 -5.01 -2.83
C THR A 275 -13.68 -3.50 -3.10
N ASN A 276 -12.47 -2.92 -3.24
CA ASN A 276 -12.33 -1.47 -3.38
C ASN A 276 -12.06 -1.00 -4.82
N VAL A 277 -11.53 -1.86 -5.68
CA VAL A 277 -11.04 -1.46 -7.01
C VAL A 277 -11.76 -2.22 -8.12
N LEU A 278 -11.80 -3.56 -8.05
CA LEU A 278 -12.34 -4.40 -9.13
C LEU A 278 -13.77 -3.99 -9.50
N ASP A 279 -14.63 -3.82 -8.52
CA ASP A 279 -16.04 -3.43 -8.72
C ASP A 279 -16.21 -2.03 -9.33
N ARG A 280 -15.18 -1.19 -9.25
CA ARG A 280 -15.20 0.20 -9.73
C ARG A 280 -14.54 0.37 -11.09
N VAL A 281 -13.91 -0.67 -11.65
CA VAL A 281 -13.26 -0.60 -12.97
C VAL A 281 -14.16 0.00 -14.07
N PRO A 282 -15.48 -0.31 -14.11
CA PRO A 282 -16.38 0.33 -15.10
C PRO A 282 -16.50 1.86 -14.95
N GLU A 283 -16.13 2.43 -13.80
CA GLU A 283 -16.16 3.87 -13.52
C GLU A 283 -14.87 4.59 -13.95
N ILE A 284 -13.90 3.89 -14.55
CA ILE A 284 -12.65 4.51 -15.03
C ILE A 284 -12.94 5.33 -16.29
N GLU A 285 -12.59 6.61 -16.23
CA GLU A 285 -12.56 7.52 -17.37
C GLU A 285 -11.20 7.40 -18.07
N TRP A 286 -11.22 6.85 -19.28
CA TRP A 286 -10.04 6.66 -20.13
C TRP A 286 -9.71 7.92 -20.94
N ASN A 287 -9.42 9.02 -20.22
CA ASN A 287 -8.91 10.27 -20.80
C ASN A 287 -7.37 10.20 -20.94
N ASP A 288 -6.68 11.33 -21.10
CA ASP A 288 -5.21 11.42 -21.17
C ASP A 288 -4.50 10.55 -20.12
N MET A 289 -4.83 10.76 -18.85
CA MET A 289 -4.46 9.86 -17.75
C MET A 289 -5.72 9.22 -17.17
N PRO A 290 -5.84 7.87 -17.22
CA PRO A 290 -7.01 7.18 -16.68
C PRO A 290 -7.19 7.40 -15.18
N THR A 291 -8.43 7.65 -14.77
CA THR A 291 -8.79 7.86 -13.37
C THR A 291 -10.24 7.48 -13.11
N PHE A 292 -10.64 7.27 -11.86
CA PHE A 292 -12.02 6.97 -11.52
C PHE A 292 -12.90 8.22 -11.53
N LYS A 293 -14.10 8.09 -12.10
CA LYS A 293 -15.11 9.15 -12.16
C LYS A 293 -15.48 9.68 -10.77
N GLY A 294 -15.64 11.00 -10.66
CA GLY A 294 -16.26 11.67 -9.50
C GLY A 294 -15.49 11.61 -8.18
N LYS A 295 -14.31 10.98 -8.13
CA LYS A 295 -13.47 10.90 -6.94
C LYS A 295 -12.15 11.62 -7.19
N LYS A 296 -12.16 12.92 -6.91
CA LYS A 296 -10.95 13.74 -6.76
C LYS A 296 -10.86 14.14 -5.28
N GLY A 297 -9.86 13.65 -4.55
CA GLY A 297 -9.58 14.03 -3.15
C GLY A 297 -9.82 12.95 -2.06
N ASN A 298 -9.65 13.35 -0.79
CA ASN A 298 -9.51 12.57 0.47
C ASN A 298 -10.57 11.50 0.84
N LYS A 299 -11.45 11.09 -0.08
CA LYS A 299 -12.45 10.04 0.20
C LYS A 299 -11.77 8.67 0.20
N LYS A 300 -11.47 8.17 1.40
CA LYS A 300 -10.98 6.80 1.61
C LYS A 300 -11.89 5.81 0.89
N LEU A 301 -11.30 4.88 0.14
CA LEU A 301 -12.04 3.74 -0.37
C LEU A 301 -12.33 2.81 0.80
N ILE A 302 -13.61 2.77 1.18
CA ILE A 302 -14.10 1.91 2.24
C ILE A 302 -15.11 0.97 1.60
N SER A 303 -14.84 -0.32 1.71
CA SER A 303 -15.75 -1.37 1.26
C SER A 303 -15.81 -2.47 2.32
N GLY A 304 -16.71 -3.43 2.15
CA GLY A 304 -16.80 -4.57 3.04
C GLY A 304 -17.41 -5.76 2.35
N ILE A 305 -17.12 -6.94 2.88
CA ILE A 305 -17.53 -8.23 2.33
C ILE A 305 -17.71 -9.24 3.46
N PHE A 306 -18.71 -10.12 3.33
CA PHE A 306 -18.96 -11.17 4.32
C PHE A 306 -18.07 -12.38 4.08
N PHE A 307 -17.80 -13.12 5.16
CA PHE A 307 -17.10 -14.40 5.13
C PHE A 307 -17.69 -15.34 4.06
N ASP A 308 -19.01 -15.58 4.11
CA ASP A 308 -19.67 -16.53 3.22
C ASP A 308 -19.52 -16.12 1.75
N GLU A 309 -19.61 -14.82 1.46
CA GLU A 309 -19.45 -14.28 0.11
C GLU A 309 -18.02 -14.50 -0.40
N LEU A 310 -17.00 -14.21 0.43
CA LEU A 310 -15.60 -14.42 0.05
C LEU A 310 -15.29 -15.87 -0.32
N THR A 311 -15.84 -16.83 0.42
CA THR A 311 -15.62 -18.26 0.15
C THR A 311 -16.14 -18.70 -1.22
N GLN A 312 -17.03 -17.93 -1.86
CA GLN A 312 -17.57 -18.22 -3.19
C GLN A 312 -16.75 -17.59 -4.34
N LEU A 313 -15.66 -16.87 -4.05
CA LEU A 313 -14.88 -16.14 -5.05
C LEU A 313 -13.51 -16.72 -5.46
N PRO A 314 -13.18 -18.03 -5.35
CA PRO A 314 -11.89 -18.56 -5.80
C PRO A 314 -11.53 -18.22 -7.26
N ASP A 315 -12.54 -18.27 -8.15
CA ASP A 315 -12.36 -17.95 -9.57
C ASP A 315 -11.91 -16.50 -9.79
N ILE A 316 -12.40 -15.57 -8.97
CA ILE A 316 -12.00 -14.15 -9.07
C ILE A 316 -10.53 -13.98 -8.70
N TYR A 317 -10.06 -14.61 -7.62
CA TYR A 317 -8.65 -14.56 -7.22
C TYR A 317 -7.72 -15.21 -8.26
N THR A 318 -8.22 -16.19 -9.02
CA THR A 318 -7.44 -16.91 -10.02
C THR A 318 -7.44 -16.21 -11.39
N GLN A 319 -8.57 -15.63 -11.80
CA GLN A 319 -8.78 -15.15 -13.17
C GLN A 319 -8.73 -13.62 -13.29
N ARG A 320 -9.09 -12.88 -12.24
CA ARG A 320 -9.28 -11.42 -12.30
C ARG A 320 -8.18 -10.63 -11.60
N LEU A 321 -7.40 -11.27 -10.73
CA LEU A 321 -6.35 -10.63 -9.96
C LEU A 321 -5.02 -11.37 -10.17
N ARG A 322 -3.92 -10.61 -10.19
CA ARG A 322 -2.56 -11.16 -10.24
C ARG A 322 -1.68 -10.41 -9.26
N PHE A 323 -1.02 -11.13 -8.36
CA PHE A 323 -0.14 -10.53 -7.35
C PHE A 323 1.33 -10.82 -7.66
N ARG A 324 2.19 -9.81 -7.55
CA ARG A 324 3.63 -9.95 -7.77
C ARG A 324 4.43 -9.20 -6.73
N TYR A 325 5.53 -9.80 -6.27
CA TYR A 325 6.63 -9.03 -5.72
C TYR A 325 7.52 -8.55 -6.86
N ILE A 326 7.87 -7.27 -6.83
CA ILE A 326 8.84 -6.70 -7.77
C ILE A 326 9.97 -6.07 -6.96
N ASN A 327 11.21 -6.29 -7.38
CA ASN A 327 12.32 -5.52 -6.85
C ASN A 327 12.40 -4.18 -7.60
N PRO A 328 12.19 -3.03 -6.94
CA PRO A 328 12.09 -1.73 -7.62
C PRO A 328 13.40 -1.32 -8.31
N ILE A 329 14.55 -1.89 -7.93
CA ILE A 329 15.84 -1.60 -8.56
C ILE A 329 16.15 -2.58 -9.68
N THR A 330 16.00 -3.87 -9.45
CA THR A 330 16.43 -4.90 -10.41
C THR A 330 15.37 -5.23 -11.45
N GLN A 331 14.11 -4.85 -11.18
CA GLN A 331 12.91 -5.24 -11.94
C GLN A 331 12.70 -6.77 -12.02
N GLU A 332 13.38 -7.53 -11.15
CA GLU A 332 13.10 -8.96 -10.98
C GLU A 332 11.71 -9.13 -10.38
N GLU A 333 11.00 -10.17 -10.83
CA GLU A 333 9.62 -10.43 -10.43
C GLU A 333 9.45 -11.82 -9.80
N ILE A 334 8.66 -11.89 -8.75
CA ILE A 334 8.14 -13.15 -8.20
C ILE A 334 6.62 -13.12 -8.33
N LEU A 335 6.09 -13.87 -9.29
CA LEU A 335 4.65 -14.11 -9.41
C LEU A 335 4.18 -14.99 -8.25
N ILE A 336 3.08 -14.59 -7.60
CA ILE A 336 2.45 -15.34 -6.51
C ILE A 336 1.03 -15.68 -6.97
N THR A 337 0.80 -16.97 -7.21
CA THR A 337 -0.47 -17.47 -7.72
C THR A 337 -1.48 -17.70 -6.61
N ALA A 338 -2.78 -17.77 -6.94
CA ALA A 338 -3.83 -18.15 -5.98
C ALA A 338 -3.51 -19.52 -5.32
N LYS A 339 -2.94 -20.44 -6.08
CA LYS A 339 -2.47 -21.73 -5.58
C LYS A 339 -1.29 -21.63 -4.61
N ASP A 340 -0.32 -20.73 -4.85
CA ASP A 340 0.79 -20.48 -3.91
C ASP A 340 0.29 -19.98 -2.55
N LEU A 341 -0.84 -19.25 -2.56
CA LEU A 341 -1.51 -18.71 -1.37
C LEU A 341 -2.46 -19.71 -0.72
N GLY A 342 -2.89 -20.76 -1.44
CA GLY A 342 -3.93 -21.68 -1.01
C GLY A 342 -5.33 -21.08 -1.05
N ILE A 343 -5.62 -20.18 -2.00
CA ILE A 343 -6.92 -19.50 -2.16
C ILE A 343 -7.59 -19.80 -3.50
N ASP A 344 -7.09 -20.81 -4.22
CA ASP A 344 -7.62 -21.29 -5.51
C ASP A 344 -8.84 -22.21 -5.34
N THR A 345 -9.24 -22.51 -4.11
CA THR A 345 -10.41 -23.32 -3.76
C THR A 345 -11.23 -22.65 -2.66
N LYS A 346 -12.50 -23.04 -2.55
CA LYS A 346 -13.39 -22.55 -1.49
C LYS A 346 -12.83 -22.91 -0.11
N GLU A 347 -12.39 -24.15 0.05
CA GLU A 347 -11.84 -24.70 1.29
C GLU A 347 -10.58 -23.95 1.72
N GLY A 348 -9.71 -23.60 0.77
CA GLY A 348 -8.52 -22.81 1.05
C GLY A 348 -8.80 -21.38 1.49
N ILE A 349 -9.79 -20.71 0.86
CA ILE A 349 -10.28 -19.40 1.32
C ILE A 349 -10.90 -19.50 2.73
N GLU A 350 -11.67 -20.55 2.99
CA GLU A 350 -12.24 -20.80 4.31
C GLU A 350 -11.16 -20.98 5.38
N GLU A 351 -10.11 -21.76 5.09
CA GLU A 351 -8.98 -21.98 6.01
C GLU A 351 -8.30 -20.67 6.40
N ILE A 352 -7.95 -19.83 5.42
CA ILE A 352 -7.26 -18.55 5.68
C ILE A 352 -8.16 -17.55 6.41
N LEU A 353 -9.47 -17.53 6.12
CA LEU A 353 -10.43 -16.68 6.81
C LEU A 353 -10.65 -17.14 8.26
N MET A 354 -10.72 -18.44 8.51
CA MET A 354 -10.80 -19.00 9.85
C MET A 354 -9.55 -18.69 10.65
N TYR A 355 -8.37 -18.74 10.04
CA TYR A 355 -7.12 -18.29 10.65
C TYR A 355 -7.17 -16.82 11.07
N ILE A 356 -7.62 -15.93 10.18
CA ILE A 356 -7.79 -14.49 10.49
C ILE A 356 -8.81 -14.27 11.61
N ARG A 357 -9.93 -15.01 11.58
CA ARG A 357 -10.96 -14.97 12.63
C ARG A 357 -10.40 -15.40 13.99
N SER A 358 -9.62 -16.47 14.05
CA SER A 358 -8.99 -16.93 15.30
C SER A 358 -8.06 -15.86 15.89
N ILE A 359 -7.27 -15.18 15.05
CA ILE A 359 -6.43 -14.06 15.51
C ILE A 359 -7.29 -12.89 16.00
N LEU A 360 -8.40 -12.58 15.32
CA LEU A 360 -9.34 -11.54 15.74
C LEU A 360 -9.94 -11.85 17.11
N SER A 361 -10.42 -13.07 17.34
CA SER A 361 -10.99 -13.51 18.61
C SER A 361 -9.95 -13.41 19.73
N PHE A 362 -8.76 -13.94 19.49
CA PHE A 362 -7.62 -13.84 20.42
C PHE A 362 -7.27 -12.38 20.75
N TYR A 363 -7.18 -11.50 19.74
CA TYR A 363 -6.90 -10.09 19.97
C TYR A 363 -8.02 -9.39 20.75
N THR A 364 -9.27 -9.76 20.51
CA THR A 364 -10.43 -9.16 21.16
C THR A 364 -10.50 -9.55 22.64
N GLU A 365 -10.23 -10.83 22.95
CA GLU A 365 -10.16 -11.36 24.30
C GLU A 365 -9.03 -10.70 25.11
N TYR A 366 -7.81 -10.68 24.58
CA TYR A 366 -6.63 -10.15 25.28
C TYR A 366 -6.29 -8.70 24.92
N LYS A 367 -7.28 -7.93 24.44
CA LYS A 367 -7.08 -6.58 23.89
C LYS A 367 -6.39 -5.63 24.84
N ASN A 368 -6.70 -5.71 26.14
CA ASN A 368 -6.14 -4.85 27.18
C ASN A 368 -4.62 -5.00 27.32
N ILE A 369 -4.05 -6.14 26.92
CA ILE A 369 -2.62 -6.42 26.97
C ILE A 369 -2.01 -6.19 25.59
N LEU A 370 -2.60 -6.80 24.56
CA LEU A 370 -2.04 -6.82 23.20
C LEU A 370 -2.07 -5.46 22.50
N LYS A 371 -3.05 -4.59 22.80
CA LYS A 371 -3.13 -3.24 22.22
C LYS A 371 -1.86 -2.44 22.48
N HIS A 372 -1.21 -2.62 23.63
CA HIS A 372 0.01 -1.89 23.97
C HIS A 372 1.23 -2.28 23.12
N ARG A 373 1.22 -3.44 22.46
CA ARG A 373 2.31 -3.88 21.56
C ARG A 373 2.16 -3.40 20.15
N ILE A 374 0.93 -3.46 19.66
CA ILE A 374 0.62 -3.10 18.28
C ILE A 374 0.35 -1.59 18.12
N ASP A 375 0.49 -0.81 19.19
CA ASP A 375 0.34 0.64 19.17
C ASP A 375 1.55 1.30 18.50
N SER A 376 1.27 1.93 17.36
CA SER A 376 2.24 2.71 16.58
C SER A 376 2.90 3.86 17.35
N SER A 377 2.34 4.29 18.49
CA SER A 377 2.94 5.29 19.39
C SER A 377 4.29 4.86 19.95
N ARG A 378 4.56 3.54 20.02
CA ARG A 378 5.80 2.95 20.52
C ARG A 378 6.82 2.60 19.43
N SER A 379 6.59 3.05 18.20
CA SER A 379 7.55 2.83 17.12
C SER A 379 8.89 3.51 17.46
N PRO A 380 10.03 2.80 17.38
CA PRO A 380 11.32 3.28 17.89
C PRO A 380 11.90 4.45 17.08
N TYR A 381 11.39 4.65 15.86
CA TYR A 381 11.70 5.77 14.99
C TYR A 381 10.51 6.08 14.07
N THR A 382 10.56 7.20 13.35
CA THR A 382 9.59 7.48 12.27
C THR A 382 10.31 8.00 11.05
N LEU A 383 9.96 7.44 9.88
CA LEU A 383 10.33 8.01 8.59
C LEU A 383 9.69 9.40 8.39
N PRO A 384 10.29 10.27 7.55
CA PRO A 384 9.69 11.56 7.25
C PRO A 384 8.34 11.42 6.56
N SER A 385 7.52 12.46 6.70
CA SER A 385 6.29 12.63 5.89
C SER A 385 6.50 13.69 4.83
N PHE A 386 5.83 13.56 3.70
CA PHE A 386 5.83 14.55 2.63
C PHE A 386 4.40 15.07 2.37
N PRO A 387 4.20 16.39 2.16
CA PRO A 387 5.19 17.47 2.26
C PRO A 387 5.23 18.13 3.65
N ILE A 388 6.36 18.74 4.00
CA ILE A 388 6.43 19.74 5.08
C ILE A 388 5.71 21.01 4.63
N LYS A 389 4.88 21.55 5.53
CA LYS A 389 4.03 22.71 5.23
C LYS A 389 4.87 23.92 4.81
N ASN A 390 4.52 24.51 3.66
CA ASN A 390 5.12 25.75 3.12
C ASN A 390 6.63 25.70 2.90
N PHE A 391 7.21 24.54 2.55
CA PHE A 391 8.64 24.47 2.23
C PHE A 391 8.98 25.35 1.03
N THR A 392 10.15 26.00 1.07
CA THR A 392 10.71 26.73 -0.08
C THR A 392 11.77 25.91 -0.78
N GLN A 393 12.77 25.47 -0.02
CA GLN A 393 13.82 24.53 -0.39
C GLN A 393 14.26 23.79 0.87
N GLY A 394 14.88 22.63 0.69
CA GLY A 394 15.40 21.78 1.74
C GLY A 394 14.34 20.97 2.48
N ASN A 395 14.83 20.02 3.27
CA ASN A 395 14.07 19.26 4.23
C ASN A 395 14.07 19.95 5.60
N GLY A 396 13.13 19.62 6.48
CA GLY A 396 13.08 20.30 7.77
C GLY A 396 12.16 19.72 8.82
N PHE A 397 11.94 20.54 9.84
CA PHE A 397 11.02 20.31 10.94
C PHE A 397 9.97 21.43 10.92
N SER A 398 8.71 21.06 10.96
CA SER A 398 7.61 22.01 11.13
C SER A 398 7.78 22.76 12.45
N LYS A 399 7.63 24.09 12.42
CA LYS A 399 7.83 24.99 13.57
C LYS A 399 6.94 24.68 14.79
N ALA A 400 5.95 23.78 14.66
CA ALA A 400 4.95 23.48 15.68
C ALA A 400 5.41 22.49 16.77
N VAL A 401 6.57 21.85 16.63
CA VAL A 401 7.11 20.93 17.65
C VAL A 401 8.61 21.21 17.79
N GLN A 402 9.01 21.86 18.89
CA GLN A 402 10.42 21.88 19.26
C GLN A 402 10.85 20.43 19.55
N PRO A 403 11.96 19.94 18.95
CA PRO A 403 12.56 18.71 19.42
C PRO A 403 12.92 18.87 20.90
N PRO A 404 12.86 17.79 21.71
CA PRO A 404 13.41 17.83 23.06
C PRO A 404 14.86 18.31 22.95
N LEU A 405 15.19 19.38 23.67
CA LEU A 405 16.57 19.80 23.84
C LEU A 405 17.31 18.63 24.51
N LEU A 406 18.39 18.18 23.87
CA LEU A 406 19.29 17.15 24.39
C LEU A 406 19.91 17.59 25.73
#